data_AF-A0A9E5TK16-F1
#
_entry.id   AF-A0A9E5TK16-F1
#
_cell.length_a   1.000
_cell.length_b   1.000
_cell.length_c   1.000
_cell.angle_alpha   90.00
_cell.angle_beta   90.00
_cell.angle_gamma   90.00
#
_symmetry.space_group_name_H-M   'P 1'
#
loop_
_entity.id
_entity.type
_entity.pdbx_description
1 polymer ?
#
loop_
_entity_poly.entity_id
_entity_poly.type
_entity_poly.pdbx_seq_one_letter_code
_entity_poly.pdbx_strand_id
1 'polypeptide(L)'
;MNDVWYGPALLKAVIKQTQAPISVAPQSYLFNRTRLADCFRDGREATLFCRERYSYDHLTGKGLPPNVQLKSSPELALYLTPEDFAEFITPMEERYQLVAMRQDRESAVTEDQIRELEQACDNPVSRDVSMEGSLTDFVSWVANAETVYTDRLHVAITGSILGKNVTLYGNRYHKNRGVWEYSLRDSVRFVEA
;
A
#
# COMPACT_ATOMS: atom_id res chain seq x y z
N MET A 1 -1.88 5.78 -7.76
CA MET A 1 -2.70 6.16 -8.93
C MET A 1 -2.23 5.44 -10.18
N ASN A 2 -3.10 4.72 -10.89
CA ASN A 2 -2.73 4.01 -12.12
C ASN A 2 -3.88 4.03 -13.13
N ASP A 3 -3.76 3.32 -14.25
CA ASP A 3 -4.82 3.20 -15.26
C ASP A 3 -6.04 2.37 -14.81
N VAL A 4 -5.90 1.59 -13.74
CA VAL A 4 -6.92 0.62 -13.27
C VAL A 4 -7.86 1.27 -12.26
N TRP A 5 -7.32 2.09 -11.37
CA TRP A 5 -8.05 2.71 -10.26
C TRP A 5 -8.51 4.13 -10.58
N TYR A 6 -9.59 4.58 -9.92
CA TYR A 6 -10.25 5.87 -10.14
C TYR A 6 -9.41 7.13 -9.85
N GLY A 7 -8.17 7.00 -9.39
CA GLY A 7 -7.35 8.14 -8.95
C GLY A 7 -7.21 9.27 -9.99
N PRO A 8 -6.98 8.99 -11.31
CA PRO A 8 -6.95 10.07 -12.31
C PRO A 8 -8.28 10.79 -12.48
N ALA A 9 -9.41 10.10 -12.30
CA ALA A 9 -10.73 10.72 -12.37
C ALA A 9 -10.96 11.66 -11.19
N LEU A 10 -10.57 11.25 -9.98
CA LEU A 10 -10.64 12.08 -8.78
C LEU A 10 -9.76 13.33 -8.91
N LEU A 11 -8.52 13.18 -9.38
CA LEU A 11 -7.62 14.31 -9.64
C LEU A 11 -8.25 15.32 -10.61
N LYS A 12 -8.82 14.83 -11.73
CA LYS A 12 -9.53 15.70 -12.69
C LYS A 12 -10.73 16.40 -12.08
N ALA A 13 -11.47 15.74 -11.18
CA ALA A 13 -12.60 16.35 -10.50
C ALA A 13 -12.16 17.48 -9.57
N VAL A 14 -11.10 17.28 -8.79
CA VAL A 14 -10.50 18.31 -7.91
C VAL A 14 -9.99 19.49 -8.75
N ILE A 15 -9.28 19.22 -9.84
CA ILE A 15 -8.74 20.26 -10.73
C ILE A 15 -9.82 21.20 -11.28
N LYS A 16 -11.01 20.66 -11.58
CA LYS A 16 -12.15 21.47 -12.06
C LYS A 16 -12.75 22.38 -10.99
N GLN A 17 -12.55 22.07 -9.71
CA GLN A 17 -13.20 22.79 -8.60
C GLN A 17 -12.32 23.90 -8.00
N THR A 18 -11.02 23.92 -8.30
CA THR A 18 -10.10 24.90 -7.71
C THR A 18 -8.96 25.27 -8.67
N GLN A 19 -8.42 26.48 -8.50
CA GLN A 19 -7.19 26.96 -9.15
C GLN A 19 -5.98 26.95 -8.20
N ALA A 20 -6.19 26.51 -6.95
CA ALA A 20 -5.11 26.40 -5.97
C ALA A 20 -4.05 25.36 -6.41
N PRO A 21 -2.80 25.49 -5.92
CA PRO A 21 -1.78 24.47 -6.08
C PRO A 21 -2.27 23.09 -5.59
N ILE A 22 -1.84 22.03 -6.27
CA ILE A 22 -2.24 20.65 -5.96
C ILE A 22 -1.06 19.88 -5.37
N SER A 23 -1.29 19.19 -4.26
CA SER A 23 -0.36 18.17 -3.76
C SER A 23 -1.05 16.81 -3.74
N VAL A 24 -0.46 15.84 -4.44
CA VAL A 24 -0.89 14.43 -4.36
C VAL A 24 0.02 13.74 -3.36
N ALA A 25 -0.56 13.32 -2.24
CA ALA A 25 0.10 12.57 -1.16
C ALA A 25 0.87 11.33 -1.69
N PRO A 26 1.83 10.79 -0.91
CA PRO A 26 2.65 9.64 -1.31
C PRO A 26 1.84 8.49 -1.93
N GLN A 27 2.11 8.21 -3.21
CA GLN A 27 1.35 7.27 -4.03
C GLN A 27 2.29 6.43 -4.90
N SER A 28 1.82 5.24 -5.28
CA SER A 28 2.45 4.46 -6.36
C SER A 28 1.79 4.80 -7.69
N TYR A 29 2.57 5.08 -8.72
CA TYR A 29 2.17 5.54 -10.04
C TYR A 29 2.52 4.53 -11.13
N LEU A 30 1.53 4.18 -11.94
CA LEU A 30 1.75 3.36 -13.12
C LEU A 30 0.73 3.70 -14.21
N PHE A 31 1.18 4.38 -15.26
CA PHE A 31 0.36 4.76 -16.39
C PHE A 31 0.96 4.24 -17.69
N ASN A 32 0.23 3.37 -18.36
CA ASN A 32 0.49 2.89 -19.70
C ASN A 32 -0.32 3.66 -20.73
N ARG A 33 -1.56 4.06 -20.39
CA ARG A 33 -2.49 4.73 -21.31
C ARG A 33 -2.78 6.17 -20.91
N THR A 34 -2.93 6.43 -19.61
CA THR A 34 -3.29 7.77 -19.13
C THR A 34 -2.14 8.76 -19.31
N ARG A 35 -2.42 9.86 -19.99
CA ARG A 35 -1.50 11.00 -20.10
C ARG A 35 -1.68 11.94 -18.91
N LEU A 36 -0.99 11.64 -17.80
CA LEU A 36 -1.13 12.42 -16.56
C LEU A 36 -0.81 13.91 -16.76
N ALA A 37 0.16 14.24 -17.62
CA ALA A 37 0.53 15.62 -17.98
C ALA A 37 -0.66 16.46 -18.46
N ASP A 38 -1.68 15.85 -19.07
CA ASP A 38 -2.85 16.56 -19.59
C ASP A 38 -3.69 17.20 -18.47
N CYS A 39 -3.55 16.72 -17.23
CA CYS A 39 -4.23 17.28 -16.07
C CYS A 39 -3.62 18.64 -15.64
N PHE A 40 -2.39 18.96 -16.04
CA PHE A 40 -1.64 20.11 -15.52
C PHE A 40 -1.30 21.15 -16.60
N ARG A 41 -2.02 21.13 -17.73
CA ARG A 41 -1.78 22.04 -18.87
C ARG A 41 -2.21 23.47 -18.61
N ASP A 42 -3.01 23.71 -17.59
CA ASP A 42 -3.44 25.06 -17.19
C ASP A 42 -2.35 25.85 -16.42
N GLY A 43 -1.16 25.26 -16.26
CA GLY A 43 -0.01 25.91 -15.63
C GLY A 43 -0.05 25.93 -14.11
N ARG A 44 -1.06 25.30 -13.47
CA ARG A 44 -1.15 25.26 -12.01
C ARG A 44 0.06 24.56 -11.39
N GLU A 45 0.53 25.04 -10.26
CA GLU A 45 1.57 24.33 -9.53
C GLU A 45 1.04 22.99 -9.00
N ALA A 46 1.82 21.93 -9.20
CA ALA A 46 1.52 20.63 -8.62
C ALA A 46 2.76 19.95 -8.04
N THR A 47 2.57 19.22 -6.94
CA THR A 47 3.59 18.33 -6.38
C THR A 47 3.03 16.91 -6.32
N LEU A 48 3.75 15.95 -6.91
CA LEU A 48 3.41 14.53 -6.88
C LEU A 48 4.44 13.78 -6.03
N PHE A 49 3.99 13.19 -4.92
CA PHE A 49 4.85 12.41 -4.05
C PHE A 49 4.83 10.93 -4.44
N CYS A 50 5.99 10.40 -4.82
CA CYS A 50 6.22 9.00 -5.12
C CYS A 50 6.63 8.27 -3.86
N ARG A 51 5.91 7.20 -3.50
CA ARG A 51 6.20 6.43 -2.28
C ARG A 51 7.24 5.33 -2.42
N GLU A 52 7.73 5.16 -3.65
CA GLU A 52 8.82 4.27 -3.97
C GLU A 52 9.48 4.69 -5.28
N ARG A 53 10.63 4.09 -5.58
CA ARG A 53 11.53 4.50 -6.65
C ARG A 53 10.96 4.24 -8.05
N TYR A 54 10.29 3.12 -8.26
CA TYR A 54 9.71 2.73 -9.56
C TYR A 54 8.70 3.78 -10.03
N SER A 55 7.87 4.30 -9.12
CA SER A 55 6.96 5.40 -9.41
C SER A 55 7.66 6.68 -9.84
N TYR A 56 8.74 7.04 -9.12
CA TYR A 56 9.50 8.24 -9.41
C TYR A 56 10.09 8.16 -10.82
N ASP A 57 10.81 7.08 -11.11
CA ASP A 57 11.43 6.84 -12.40
C ASP A 57 10.38 6.75 -13.52
N HIS A 58 9.25 6.08 -13.24
CA HIS A 58 8.13 5.99 -14.17
C HIS A 58 7.60 7.37 -14.55
N LEU A 59 7.35 8.25 -13.58
CA LEU A 59 6.83 9.60 -13.84
C LEU A 59 7.87 10.53 -14.47
N THR A 60 9.16 10.41 -14.10
CA THR A 60 10.24 11.15 -14.77
C THR A 60 10.25 10.87 -16.27
N GLY A 61 10.05 9.60 -16.67
CA GLY A 61 9.97 9.19 -18.06
C GLY A 61 8.72 9.66 -18.83
N LYS A 62 7.73 10.31 -18.18
CA LYS A 62 6.48 10.75 -18.81
C LYS A 62 6.49 12.18 -19.34
N GLY A 63 7.55 12.95 -19.11
CA GLY A 63 7.65 14.33 -19.59
C GLY A 63 6.57 15.24 -18.99
N LEU A 64 6.51 15.29 -17.66
CA LEU A 64 5.59 16.19 -16.95
C LEU A 64 5.96 17.67 -17.22
N PRO A 65 4.98 18.58 -17.25
CA PRO A 65 5.25 19.97 -17.54
C PRO A 65 5.99 20.67 -16.38
N PRO A 66 6.69 21.79 -16.60
CA PRO A 66 7.59 22.41 -15.62
C PRO A 66 6.94 22.85 -14.30
N ASN A 67 5.63 23.10 -14.32
CA ASN A 67 4.81 23.43 -13.15
C ASN A 67 4.53 22.23 -12.23
N VAL A 68 4.96 21.02 -12.62
CA VAL A 68 4.76 19.79 -11.84
C VAL A 68 6.10 19.32 -11.25
N GLN A 69 6.17 19.32 -9.93
CA GLN A 69 7.33 18.82 -9.17
C GLN A 69 7.10 17.36 -8.78
N LEU A 70 8.15 16.54 -8.93
CA LEU A 70 8.19 15.18 -8.41
C LEU A 70 9.02 15.15 -7.13
N LYS A 71 8.47 14.54 -6.08
CA LYS A 71 9.16 14.32 -4.80
C LYS A 71 9.05 12.86 -4.40
N SER A 72 10.02 12.38 -3.62
CA SER A 72 9.93 11.06 -2.98
C SER A 72 9.59 11.24 -1.51
N SER A 73 8.75 10.37 -0.96
CA SER A 73 8.37 10.39 0.45
C SER A 73 7.88 9.01 0.84
N PRO A 74 8.19 8.48 2.04
CA PRO A 74 7.63 7.21 2.49
C PRO A 74 6.09 7.19 2.48
N GLU A 75 5.53 6.00 2.59
CA GLU A 75 4.08 5.81 2.78
C GLU A 75 3.61 6.55 4.05
N LEU A 76 2.46 7.24 3.99
CA LEU A 76 2.00 8.09 5.10
C LEU A 76 1.70 7.34 6.39
N ALA A 77 1.22 6.10 6.31
CA ALA A 77 0.96 5.24 7.45
C ALA A 77 2.24 4.91 8.24
N LEU A 78 3.43 5.05 7.64
CA LEU A 78 4.71 4.89 8.36
C LEU A 78 5.00 6.04 9.33
N TYR A 79 4.21 7.12 9.30
CA TYR A 79 4.26 8.17 10.31
C TYR A 79 3.43 7.84 11.56
N LEU A 80 2.67 6.75 11.55
CA LEU A 80 1.93 6.26 12.71
C LEU A 80 2.87 5.50 13.65
N THR A 81 2.49 5.50 14.92
CA THR A 81 3.16 4.85 16.04
C THR A 81 2.28 3.76 16.62
N PRO A 82 2.82 2.85 17.45
CA PRO A 82 1.99 1.87 18.17
C PRO A 82 0.86 2.52 18.99
N GLU A 83 1.10 3.70 19.55
CA GLU A 83 0.13 4.44 20.36
C GLU A 83 -1.09 4.88 19.55
N ASP A 84 -0.90 5.24 18.27
CA ASP A 84 -2.00 5.61 17.37
C ASP A 84 -2.96 4.43 17.10
N PHE A 85 -2.52 3.20 17.39
CA PHE A 85 -3.32 2.00 17.22
C PHE A 85 -3.98 1.51 18.52
N ALA A 86 -3.58 2.02 19.68
CA ALA A 86 -3.92 1.43 20.97
C ALA A 86 -5.43 1.31 21.22
N GLU A 87 -6.23 2.31 20.81
CA GLU A 87 -7.69 2.32 20.98
C GLU A 87 -8.42 1.35 20.03
N PHE A 88 -7.76 0.90 18.97
CA PHE A 88 -8.31 0.01 17.96
C PHE A 88 -8.02 -1.46 18.24
N ILE A 89 -7.24 -1.77 19.28
CA ILE A 89 -6.84 -3.14 19.62
C ILE A 89 -7.84 -3.73 20.61
N THR A 90 -8.66 -4.67 20.14
CA THR A 90 -9.47 -5.54 20.97
C THR A 90 -8.65 -6.80 21.27
N PRO A 91 -8.28 -7.07 22.53
CA PRO A 91 -7.47 -8.25 22.88
C PRO A 91 -8.17 -9.56 22.50
N MET A 92 -7.41 -10.50 21.96
CA MET A 92 -7.84 -11.86 21.66
C MET A 92 -6.95 -12.84 22.45
N GLU A 93 -7.57 -13.83 23.11
CA GLU A 93 -6.82 -14.79 23.94
C GLU A 93 -6.10 -15.87 23.12
N GLU A 94 -6.62 -16.18 21.94
CA GLU A 94 -6.08 -17.23 21.08
C GLU A 94 -4.89 -16.72 20.26
N ARG A 95 -3.80 -17.50 20.24
CA ARG A 95 -2.68 -17.26 19.34
C ARG A 95 -3.00 -17.79 17.95
N TYR A 96 -2.69 -17.02 16.92
CA TYR A 96 -2.86 -17.43 15.53
C TYR A 96 -1.82 -16.80 14.62
N GLN A 97 -1.67 -17.41 13.44
CA GLN A 97 -0.92 -16.85 12.33
C GLN A 97 -1.91 -16.29 11.29
N LEU A 98 -1.78 -15.01 10.97
CA LEU A 98 -2.68 -14.33 10.05
C LEU A 98 -2.19 -14.49 8.60
N VAL A 99 -3.03 -15.06 7.75
CA VAL A 99 -2.84 -15.13 6.29
C VAL A 99 -3.78 -14.12 5.64
N ALA A 100 -3.28 -12.91 5.41
CA ALA A 100 -4.06 -11.77 4.92
C ALA A 100 -3.78 -11.48 3.45
N MET A 101 -4.24 -12.36 2.57
CA MET A 101 -4.00 -12.28 1.12
C MET A 101 -5.17 -11.61 0.39
N ARG A 102 -4.87 -10.90 -0.70
CA ARG A 102 -5.86 -10.32 -1.60
C ARG A 102 -6.65 -11.40 -2.31
N GLN A 103 -7.94 -11.15 -2.49
CA GLN A 103 -8.83 -11.97 -3.32
C GLN A 103 -8.99 -11.42 -4.75
N ASP A 104 -8.36 -10.29 -5.07
CA ASP A 104 -8.53 -9.62 -6.37
C ASP A 104 -7.34 -9.80 -7.33
N ARG A 105 -7.47 -9.23 -8.54
CA ARG A 105 -6.50 -9.40 -9.64
C ARG A 105 -5.13 -8.75 -9.40
N GLU A 106 -4.95 -8.00 -8.31
CA GLU A 106 -3.65 -7.42 -7.96
C GLU A 106 -2.76 -8.41 -7.20
N SER A 107 -3.34 -9.48 -6.62
CA SER A 107 -2.55 -10.58 -6.05
C SER A 107 -1.67 -11.23 -7.10
N ALA A 108 -0.41 -11.46 -6.74
CA ALA A 108 0.49 -12.36 -7.48
C ALA A 108 0.51 -13.77 -6.86
N VAL A 109 0.01 -13.93 -5.63
CA VAL A 109 -0.04 -15.21 -4.92
C VAL A 109 -1.26 -16.01 -5.38
N THR A 110 -1.04 -17.25 -5.81
CA THR A 110 -2.08 -18.17 -6.27
C THR A 110 -2.81 -18.84 -5.10
N GLU A 111 -4.03 -19.33 -5.33
CA GLU A 111 -4.79 -20.07 -4.31
C GLU A 111 -4.05 -21.30 -3.79
N ASP A 112 -3.29 -22.00 -4.64
CA ASP A 112 -2.50 -23.17 -4.22
C ASP A 112 -1.37 -22.76 -3.27
N GLN A 113 -0.67 -21.66 -3.57
CA GLN A 113 0.35 -21.12 -2.65
C GLN A 113 -0.26 -20.66 -1.33
N ILE A 114 -1.48 -20.10 -1.33
CA ILE A 114 -2.20 -19.74 -0.10
C ILE A 114 -2.52 -20.99 0.72
N ARG A 115 -3.05 -22.04 0.07
CA ARG A 115 -3.36 -23.31 0.73
C ARG A 115 -2.11 -23.99 1.32
N GLU A 116 -1.01 -23.99 0.58
CA GLU A 116 0.27 -24.53 1.06
C GLU A 116 0.80 -23.75 2.27
N LEU A 117 0.69 -22.42 2.24
CA LEU A 117 1.06 -21.57 3.37
C LEU A 117 0.19 -21.85 4.60
N GLU A 118 -1.14 -21.91 4.43
CA GLU A 118 -2.08 -22.22 5.52
C GLU A 118 -1.78 -23.58 6.16
N GLN A 119 -1.44 -24.60 5.38
CA GLN A 119 -1.05 -25.92 5.89
C GLN A 119 0.27 -25.92 6.68
N ALA A 120 1.16 -24.98 6.39
CA ALA A 120 2.44 -24.81 7.09
C ALA A 120 2.32 -23.95 8.36
N CYS A 121 1.22 -23.21 8.52
CA CYS A 121 0.97 -22.34 9.66
C CYS A 121 0.45 -23.10 10.88
N ASP A 122 0.80 -22.60 12.07
CA ASP A 122 0.14 -23.00 13.31
C ASP A 122 -1.10 -22.11 13.54
N ASN A 123 -2.26 -22.74 13.76
CA ASN A 123 -3.57 -22.09 13.87
C ASN A 123 -3.80 -20.94 12.85
N PRO A 124 -3.88 -21.25 11.54
CA PRO A 124 -4.03 -20.22 10.51
C PRO A 124 -5.39 -19.53 10.57
N VAL A 125 -5.39 -18.20 10.50
CA VAL A 125 -6.59 -17.39 10.24
C VAL A 125 -6.41 -16.70 8.89
N SER A 126 -7.22 -17.10 7.91
CA SER A 126 -7.15 -16.58 6.52
C SER A 126 -8.28 -15.60 6.24
N ARG A 127 -7.96 -14.32 6.05
CA ARG A 127 -8.93 -13.22 5.87
C ARG A 127 -8.34 -12.05 5.12
N ASP A 128 -9.10 -11.45 4.19
CA ASP A 128 -8.71 -10.18 3.59
C ASP A 128 -9.14 -9.02 4.50
N VAL A 129 -8.45 -8.88 5.64
CA VAL A 129 -8.79 -7.91 6.70
C VAL A 129 -8.80 -6.45 6.24
N SER A 130 -8.24 -6.15 5.07
CA SER A 130 -8.32 -4.81 4.46
C SER A 130 -9.66 -4.51 3.79
N MET A 131 -10.48 -5.55 3.57
CA MET A 131 -11.77 -5.47 2.86
C MET A 131 -12.95 -5.86 3.77
N GLU A 132 -12.67 -6.36 4.97
CA GLU A 132 -13.65 -6.86 5.93
C GLU A 132 -13.67 -5.98 7.19
N GLY A 133 -14.88 -5.66 7.68
CA GLY A 133 -15.07 -5.01 8.97
C GLY A 133 -14.69 -3.52 9.02
N SER A 134 -14.37 -3.07 10.23
CA SER A 134 -13.99 -1.69 10.59
C SER A 134 -12.48 -1.52 10.71
N LEU A 135 -12.02 -0.29 10.91
CA LEU A 135 -10.61 -0.04 11.26
C LEU A 135 -10.21 -0.78 12.54
N THR A 136 -11.10 -0.84 13.54
CA THR A 136 -10.89 -1.61 14.77
C THR A 136 -10.66 -3.08 14.46
N ASP A 137 -11.48 -3.68 13.58
CA ASP A 137 -11.32 -5.07 13.19
C ASP A 137 -9.97 -5.29 12.48
N PHE A 138 -9.65 -4.45 11.49
CA PHE A 138 -8.38 -4.48 10.76
C PHE A 138 -7.18 -4.43 11.70
N VAL A 139 -7.12 -3.45 12.60
CA VAL A 139 -6.01 -3.28 13.53
C VAL A 139 -5.97 -4.44 14.53
N SER A 140 -7.12 -4.85 15.07
CA SER A 140 -7.20 -5.95 16.04
C SER A 140 -6.69 -7.27 15.48
N TRP A 141 -7.04 -7.62 14.24
CA TRP A 141 -6.55 -8.85 13.60
C TRP A 141 -5.03 -8.82 13.41
N VAL A 142 -4.46 -7.68 13.02
CA VAL A 142 -3.01 -7.58 12.85
C VAL A 142 -2.28 -7.55 14.20
N ALA A 143 -2.86 -6.85 15.19
CA ALA A 143 -2.26 -6.65 16.51
C ALA A 143 -2.26 -7.91 17.37
N ASN A 144 -3.21 -8.83 17.20
CA ASN A 144 -3.26 -10.07 17.98
C ASN A 144 -2.56 -11.25 17.29
N ALA A 145 -2.22 -11.12 16.00
CA ALA A 145 -1.45 -12.13 15.29
C ALA A 145 -0.03 -12.28 15.87
N GLU A 146 0.44 -13.53 15.94
CA GLU A 146 1.84 -13.84 16.26
C GLU A 146 2.74 -13.59 15.04
N THR A 147 2.28 -14.02 13.87
CA THR A 147 2.94 -13.83 12.58
C THR A 147 1.91 -13.41 11.53
N VAL A 148 2.32 -12.55 10.61
CA VAL A 148 1.47 -12.00 9.55
C VAL A 148 2.09 -12.31 8.18
N TYR A 149 1.34 -12.99 7.33
CA TYR A 149 1.67 -13.25 5.93
C TYR A 149 0.68 -12.50 5.05
N THR A 150 1.16 -11.65 4.14
CA THR A 150 0.26 -10.78 3.39
C THR A 150 0.84 -10.29 2.08
N ASP A 151 0.00 -10.01 1.09
CA ASP A 151 0.31 -9.20 -0.10
C ASP A 151 -0.42 -7.83 -0.07
N ARG A 152 -1.06 -7.50 1.06
CA ARG A 152 -1.63 -6.18 1.36
C ARG A 152 -0.56 -5.31 2.02
N LEU A 153 -0.12 -4.28 1.29
CA LEU A 153 0.91 -3.35 1.78
C LEU A 153 0.58 -2.75 3.17
N HIS A 154 -0.66 -2.30 3.38
CA HIS A 154 -1.03 -1.67 4.66
C HIS A 154 -1.13 -2.66 5.82
N VAL A 155 -1.47 -3.94 5.56
CA VAL A 155 -1.37 -5.00 6.59
C VAL A 155 0.09 -5.15 7.03
N ALA A 156 1.03 -5.19 6.07
CA ALA A 156 2.45 -5.30 6.38
C ALA A 156 2.99 -4.08 7.14
N ILE A 157 2.57 -2.87 6.75
CA ILE A 157 2.96 -1.63 7.45
C ILE A 157 2.45 -1.65 8.90
N THR A 158 1.16 -1.94 9.12
CA THR A 158 0.58 -2.01 10.46
C THR A 158 1.26 -3.08 11.31
N GLY A 159 1.52 -4.27 10.76
CA GLY A 159 2.26 -5.32 11.45
C GLY A 159 3.68 -4.88 11.81
N SER A 160 4.38 -4.20 10.90
CA SER A 160 5.71 -3.65 11.17
C SER A 160 5.70 -2.61 12.29
N ILE A 161 4.74 -1.68 12.30
CA ILE A 161 4.64 -0.65 13.34
C ILE A 161 4.37 -1.29 14.71
N LEU A 162 3.51 -2.31 14.75
CA LEU A 162 3.17 -3.06 15.96
C LEU A 162 4.21 -4.12 16.36
N GLY A 163 5.37 -4.16 15.70
CA GLY A 163 6.47 -5.07 16.03
C GLY A 163 6.16 -6.55 15.78
N LYS A 164 5.29 -6.86 14.80
CA LYS A 164 4.92 -8.23 14.44
C LYS A 164 5.95 -8.87 13.51
N ASN A 165 5.99 -10.20 13.50
CA ASN A 165 6.73 -10.96 12.52
C ASN A 165 5.96 -10.92 11.19
N VAL A 166 6.40 -10.08 10.23
CA VAL A 166 5.69 -9.88 8.96
C VAL A 166 6.47 -10.46 7.79
N THR A 167 5.76 -11.21 6.94
CA THR A 167 6.20 -11.58 5.58
C THR A 167 5.28 -10.94 4.55
N LEU A 168 5.84 -10.04 3.75
CA LEU A 168 5.18 -9.35 2.65
C LEU A 168 5.48 -10.06 1.31
N TYR A 169 4.45 -10.39 0.57
CA TYR A 169 4.55 -10.99 -0.75
C TYR A 169 4.48 -9.92 -1.85
N GLY A 170 5.18 -10.17 -2.95
CA GLY A 170 5.13 -9.36 -4.16
C GLY A 170 3.71 -9.23 -4.72
N ASN A 171 3.48 -8.17 -5.49
CA ASN A 171 2.25 -8.01 -6.26
C ASN A 171 2.57 -7.69 -7.71
N ARG A 172 1.55 -7.78 -8.59
CA ARG A 172 1.73 -7.63 -10.04
C ARG A 172 2.24 -6.25 -10.49
N TYR A 173 2.26 -5.27 -9.61
CA TYR A 173 2.51 -3.87 -9.94
C TYR A 173 3.69 -3.27 -9.17
N HIS A 174 4.69 -4.09 -8.80
CA HIS A 174 5.94 -3.71 -8.10
C HIS A 174 5.77 -2.86 -6.82
N LYS A 175 4.54 -2.55 -6.42
CA LYS A 175 4.18 -1.62 -5.37
C LYS A 175 4.67 -2.12 -4.02
N ASN A 176 4.45 -3.40 -3.75
CA ASN A 176 4.89 -4.01 -2.50
C ASN A 176 6.41 -4.05 -2.43
N ARG A 177 7.06 -4.48 -3.52
CA ARG A 177 8.52 -4.51 -3.63
C ARG A 177 9.13 -3.13 -3.45
N GLY A 178 8.64 -2.13 -4.17
CA GLY A 178 9.19 -0.78 -4.11
C GLY A 178 9.06 -0.14 -2.73
N VAL A 179 7.92 -0.28 -2.06
CA VAL A 179 7.76 0.25 -0.69
C VAL A 179 8.60 -0.56 0.30
N TRP A 180 8.72 -1.88 0.11
CA TRP A 180 9.60 -2.70 0.94
C TRP A 180 11.06 -2.26 0.82
N GLU A 181 11.58 -2.13 -0.40
CA GLU A 181 12.95 -1.68 -0.68
C GLU A 181 13.23 -0.30 -0.09
N TYR A 182 12.24 0.59 -0.10
CA TYR A 182 12.39 1.97 0.33
C TYR A 182 12.17 2.20 1.83
N SER A 183 11.35 1.38 2.51
CA SER A 183 10.89 1.72 3.86
C SER A 183 10.61 0.55 4.82
N LEU A 184 10.61 -0.71 4.38
CA LEU A 184 10.27 -1.85 5.26
C LEU A 184 11.35 -2.93 5.32
N ARG A 185 12.46 -2.79 4.59
CA ARG A 185 13.49 -3.84 4.45
C ARG A 185 14.04 -4.35 5.78
N ASP A 186 14.17 -3.46 6.76
CA ASP A 186 14.80 -3.78 8.04
C ASP A 186 13.84 -4.45 9.04
N SER A 187 12.53 -4.38 8.81
CA SER A 187 11.49 -4.86 9.74
C SER A 187 10.56 -5.92 9.14
N VAL A 188 10.53 -6.07 7.82
CA VAL A 188 9.60 -6.97 7.12
C VAL A 188 10.37 -7.88 6.18
N ARG A 189 10.11 -9.19 6.28
CA ARG A 189 10.61 -10.18 5.30
C ARG A 189 9.84 -10.02 4.00
N PHE A 190 10.53 -10.09 2.87
CA PHE A 190 9.88 -10.03 1.55
C PHE A 190 10.06 -11.35 0.78
N VAL A 191 9.00 -11.76 0.08
CA VAL A 191 8.96 -12.93 -0.80
C VAL A 191 8.44 -12.49 -2.15
N GLU A 192 9.21 -12.75 -3.22
CA GLU A 192 8.71 -12.52 -4.58
C GLU A 192 7.62 -13.55 -4.89
N ALA A 193 6.53 -13.11 -5.55
CA ALA A 193 5.37 -13.91 -5.90
C ALA A 193 5.12 -13.89 -7.40
#